data_AF-H0C2G2-F1
#
_entry.id   AF-H0C2G2-F1
#
_cell.length_a   1.000
_cell.length_b   1.000
_cell.length_c   1.000
_cell.angle_alpha   90.00
_cell.angle_beta   90.00
_cell.angle_gamma   90.00
#
_symmetry.space_group_name_H-M   'P 1'
#
loop_
_entity.id
_entity.type
_entity.pdbx_description
1 polymer ?
#
loop_
_entity_poly.entity_id
_entity_poly.type
_entity_poly.pdbx_seq_one_letter_code
_entity_poly.pdbx_strand_id
1 'polypeptide(L)' 'MKDLSAALITIALMLASFGAWVTHLYRCFTEEQWGFLIGGAIFFPVAIVHGVGVWFGF' A
#
# COMPACT_ATOMS: atom_id res chain seq x y z
N MET A 1 -5.41 -28.59 -2.37
CA MET A 1 -5.46 -27.67 -3.53
C MET A 1 -6.10 -26.34 -3.14
N LYS A 2 -7.38 -26.31 -2.72
CA LYS A 2 -8.06 -25.07 -2.28
C LYS A 2 -7.33 -24.32 -1.15
N ASP A 3 -6.80 -25.04 -0.17
CA ASP A 3 -6.17 -24.41 1.01
C ASP A 3 -4.82 -23.77 0.67
N LEU A 4 -4.05 -24.40 -0.21
CA LEU A 4 -2.81 -23.82 -0.72
C LEU A 4 -3.08 -22.56 -1.55
N SER A 5 -4.08 -22.60 -2.44
CA SER A 5 -4.48 -21.44 -3.23
C SER A 5 -4.93 -20.27 -2.33
N ALA A 6 -5.73 -20.55 -1.30
CA ALA A 6 -6.15 -19.53 -0.33
C ALA A 6 -4.97 -18.93 0.45
N ALA A 7 -4.01 -19.77 0.87
CA ALA A 7 -2.80 -19.32 1.54
C ALA A 7 -1.97 -18.40 0.63
N LEU A 8 -1.74 -18.79 -0.63
CA LEU A 8 -0.99 -17.98 -1.59
C LEU A 8 -1.66 -16.64 -1.88
N ILE A 9 -2.98 -16.61 -2.07
CA ILE A 9 -3.74 -15.36 -2.27
C ILE A 9 -3.60 -14.46 -1.05
N THR A 10 -3.73 -15.01 0.15
CA THR A 10 -3.61 -14.23 1.39
C THR A 10 -2.21 -13.62 1.52
N ILE A 11 -1.16 -14.40 1.29
CA ILE A 11 0.23 -13.93 1.32
C ILE A 11 0.45 -12.84 0.27
N ALA A 12 -0.04 -13.04 -0.95
CA ALA A 12 0.08 -12.05 -2.02
C ALA A 12 -0.61 -10.72 -1.65
N LEU A 13 -1.81 -10.77 -1.09
CA LEU A 13 -2.53 -9.58 -0.63
C LEU A 13 -1.81 -8.87 0.52
N MET A 14 -1.23 -9.60 1.47
CA MET A 14 -0.46 -9.01 2.56
C MET A 14 0.81 -8.31 2.04
N LEU A 15 1.57 -8.98 1.17
CA LEU A 15 2.79 -8.41 0.58
C LEU A 15 2.48 -7.20 -0.30
N ALA A 16 1.42 -7.29 -1.12
CA ALA A 16 0.99 -6.17 -1.95
C ALA A 16 0.52 -4.98 -1.09
N SER A 17 -0.29 -5.21 -0.07
CA SER A 17 -0.76 -4.15 0.83
C SER A 17 0.40 -3.47 1.55
N PHE A 18 1.35 -4.25 2.06
CA PHE A 18 2.54 -3.71 2.72
C PHE A 18 3.44 -2.94 1.74
N GLY A 19 3.68 -3.48 0.55
CA GLY A 19 4.44 -2.80 -0.50
C GLY A 19 3.80 -1.48 -0.94
N ALA A 20 2.48 -1.44 -1.07
CA ALA A 20 1.74 -0.24 -1.42
C ALA A 20 1.86 0.81 -0.30
N TRP A 21 1.72 0.40 0.96
CA TRP A 21 1.91 1.28 2.10
C TRP A 21 3.31 1.91 2.13
N VAL A 22 4.37 1.12 1.92
CA VAL A 22 5.75 1.64 1.83
C VAL A 22 5.91 2.60 0.65
N THR A 23 5.30 2.28 -0.50
CA THR A 23 5.31 3.16 -1.69
C THR A 23 4.68 4.51 -1.38
N HIS A 24 3.53 4.53 -0.70
CA HIS A 24 2.87 5.76 -0.25
C HIS A 24 3.80 6.59 0.64
N LEU A 25 4.42 5.98 1.65
CA LEU A 25 5.33 6.70 2.55
C LEU A 25 6.47 7.36 1.78
N TYR A 26 7.18 6.57 0.95
CA TYR A 26 8.30 7.07 0.16
C TYR A 26 7.89 8.22 -0.77
N ARG A 27 6.77 8.06 -1.49
CA ARG A 27 6.22 9.06 -2.40
C ARG A 27 5.88 10.35 -1.65
N CYS A 28 5.10 10.28 -0.58
CA CYS A 28 4.65 11.46 0.15
C CYS A 28 5.79 12.15 0.92
N PHE A 29 6.81 11.42 1.39
CA PHE A 29 8.04 12.03 1.92
C PHE A 29 8.80 12.79 0.84
N THR A 30 8.97 12.19 -0.34
CA THR A 30 9.76 12.77 -1.44
C THR A 30 9.09 14.00 -2.05
N GLU A 31 7.76 14.03 -2.06
CA GLU A 31 6.97 15.14 -2.61
C GLU A 31 6.43 16.11 -1.58
N GLU A 32 6.87 15.99 -0.32
CA GLU A 32 6.46 16.88 0.78
C GLU A 32 4.93 16.96 0.97
N GLN A 33 4.22 15.88 0.66
CA GLN A 33 2.77 15.77 0.81
C GLN A 33 2.39 15.43 2.27
N TRP A 34 2.80 16.27 3.22
CA TRP A 34 2.76 15.97 4.66
C TRP A 34 1.38 15.61 5.20
N GLY A 35 0.33 16.30 4.75
CA GLY A 35 -1.04 15.97 5.16
C GLY A 35 -1.46 14.57 4.72
N PHE A 36 -1.06 14.17 3.51
CA PHE A 36 -1.38 12.86 2.97
C PHE A 36 -0.51 11.77 3.59
N LEU A 37 0.76 12.07 3.86
CA LEU A 37 1.67 11.22 4.61
C LEU A 37 1.12 10.88 6.00
N ILE A 38 0.72 11.90 6.78
CA ILE A 38 0.14 11.71 8.11
C ILE A 38 -1.18 10.93 7.99
N GLY A 39 -2.03 11.28 7.03
CA GLY A 39 -3.27 10.57 6.74
C GLY A 39 -3.04 9.08 6.47
N GLY A 40 -2.04 8.74 5.66
CA GLY A 40 -1.67 7.36 5.37
C GLY A 40 -1.02 6.61 6.54
N ALA A 41 -0.34 7.32 7.44
CA ALA A 41 0.26 6.73 8.64
C ALA A 41 -0.79 6.35 9.70
N ILE A 42 -1.89 7.10 9.82
CA ILE A 42 -2.96 6.84 10.81
C ILE A 42 -4.16 6.10 10.21
N PHE A 43 -4.33 6.12 8.88
CA PHE A 43 -5.42 5.44 8.18
C PHE A 43 -4.87 4.61 7.02
N PHE A 44 -4.37 3.41 7.37
CA PHE A 44 -3.71 2.47 6.45
C PHE A 44 -4.43 2.20 5.12
N PRO A 45 -5.79 2.08 5.04
CA PRO A 45 -6.46 1.86 3.76
C PRO A 45 -6.19 2.95 2.73
N VAL A 46 -6.10 4.23 3.15
CA VAL A 46 -5.77 5.34 2.23
C VAL A 46 -4.35 5.20 1.68
N ALA A 47 -3.38 4.84 2.52
CA ALA A 47 -2.02 4.62 2.07
C ALA A 47 -1.90 3.45 1.10
N ILE A 48 -2.66 2.36 1.32
CA ILE A 48 -2.67 1.22 0.39
C ILE A 48 -3.27 1.63 -0.95
N VAL A 49 -4.44 2.28 -0.97
CA VAL A 49 -5.09 2.70 -2.24
C VAL A 49 -4.21 3.70 -3.00
N HIS A 50 -3.65 4.70 -2.33
CA HIS A 50 -2.74 5.66 -2.95
C HIS A 50 -1.47 4.97 -3.47
N GLY A 51 -0.83 4.13 -2.65
CA GLY A 51 0.39 3.43 -3.03
C GLY A 51 0.19 2.47 -4.21
N VAL A 52 -0.96 1.80 -4.28
CA VAL A 52 -1.34 1.02 -5.47
C VAL A 52 -1.51 1.95 -6.68
N GLY A 53 -2.17 3.11 -6.52
CA GLY A 53 -2.30 4.12 -7.59
C GLY A 53 -0.94 4.52 -8.18
N VAL A 54 0.05 4.76 -7.31
CA VAL A 54 1.43 5.10 -7.72
C VAL A 54 2.07 4.01 -8.59
N TRP A 55 1.80 2.72 -8.34
CA TRP A 55 2.30 1.63 -9.19
C TRP A 55 1.78 1.68 -10.62
N PHE A 56 0.59 2.27 -10.82
CA PHE A 56 -0.03 2.46 -12.13
C PHE A 56 0.20 3.87 -12.70
N GLY A 57 1.01 4.69 -12.03
CA GLY A 57 1.35 6.04 -12.48
C GLY A 57 0.29 7.12 -12.20
N PHE A 58 -0.62 6.86 -11.24
CA PHE A 58 -1.59 7.83 -10.74
C PHE A 58 -1.11 8.50 -9.44
#